data_AF-A0A640KFZ4-F1
#
_entry.id   AF-A0A640KFZ4-F1
#
_cell.length_a   1.000
_cell.length_b   1.000
_cell.length_c   1.000
_cell.angle_alpha   90.00
_cell.angle_beta   90.00
_cell.angle_gamma   90.00
#
_symmetry.space_group_name_H-M   'P 1'
#
loop_
_entity.id
_entity.type
_entity.pdbx_description
1 polymer ?
#
loop_
_entity_poly.entity_id
_entity_poly.type
_entity_poly.pdbx_seq_one_letter_code
_entity_poly.pdbx_strand_id
1 'polypeptide(L)'
;MPCVAASPPNSVAASLEYAHVSTQQSSLSPRSPSPRYTLYHSTRFYKNFHCVLLPFPPKHTHKHTTTPKDSSSPSATMTALITKHRYNWMGYDGIESEEVDAALLRSDGGPANNYNYMHRQQVIMELKERLYRIKRDLGLISEEELRAEEEARQRRRMERKRRQEQERIRKEMEEAARAEEAERRRLEQEESEDWATTEEAEVRGKQECEKYMNDAEQCALLAAMSRTQKEIDSAITGFSKGTRILLTCSGNVYVSYLDGSEHFTIADLEKYNAANRKRVIKALAGTNVSVPASEEHSLEKVREAIQARDTARKKLDAVRALEDPTYRVRIRSTEKGTDGTPSQQVVQEDGDISALVANCEETKQFAKSVCSAYNKKAAASGRTLTSALCTHPVTAE
;
A
#
# COMPACT_ATOMS: atom_id res chain seq x y z
N MET A 1 24.50 -25.80 -63.85
CA MET A 1 23.77 -26.65 -64.81
C MET A 1 23.61 -28.03 -64.18
N PRO A 2 22.42 -28.65 -64.14
CA PRO A 2 21.18 -28.11 -63.53
C PRO A 2 20.35 -29.18 -62.77
N CYS A 3 19.17 -28.75 -62.29
CA CYS A 3 17.94 -29.52 -61.93
C CYS A 3 17.94 -30.24 -60.57
N VAL A 4 17.20 -29.84 -59.52
CA VAL A 4 15.76 -29.49 -59.34
C VAL A 4 14.80 -30.66 -59.60
N ALA A 5 14.17 -31.16 -58.53
CA ALA A 5 12.76 -31.60 -58.42
C ALA A 5 12.54 -32.10 -56.97
N ALA A 6 11.74 -31.46 -56.11
CA ALA A 6 10.27 -31.34 -56.08
C ALA A 6 9.68 -32.22 -54.95
N SER A 7 9.08 -31.58 -53.95
CA SER A 7 8.09 -32.14 -53.00
C SER A 7 6.72 -32.31 -53.70
N PRO A 8 5.55 -32.58 -53.07
CA PRO A 8 5.15 -33.14 -51.74
C PRO A 8 3.99 -34.17 -51.94
N PRO A 9 2.79 -34.20 -51.26
CA PRO A 9 2.35 -34.10 -49.84
C PRO A 9 1.35 -35.23 -49.37
N ASN A 10 0.93 -35.17 -48.08
CA ASN A 10 -0.40 -35.45 -47.48
C ASN A 10 -1.15 -36.81 -47.63
N SER A 11 -1.58 -37.36 -46.48
CA SER A 11 -3.00 -37.49 -46.00
C SER A 11 -3.20 -38.72 -45.09
N VAL A 12 -3.63 -38.56 -43.84
CA VAL A 12 -5.00 -38.71 -43.27
C VAL A 12 -5.60 -40.13 -43.32
N ALA A 13 -5.84 -40.73 -42.14
CA ALA A 13 -7.00 -41.55 -41.71
C ALA A 13 -6.57 -42.33 -40.43
N ALA A 14 -7.09 -42.12 -39.22
CA ALA A 14 -8.45 -42.24 -38.71
C ALA A 14 -9.07 -43.65 -38.92
N SER A 15 -8.93 -44.51 -37.89
CA SER A 15 -9.83 -45.66 -37.66
C SER A 15 -10.12 -45.78 -36.16
N LEU A 16 -11.37 -45.46 -35.85
CA LEU A 16 -12.13 -45.78 -34.66
C LEU A 16 -12.70 -47.18 -34.84
N GLU A 17 -12.56 -48.10 -33.88
CA GLU A 17 -13.55 -49.15 -33.62
C GLU A 17 -13.54 -49.59 -32.14
N TYR A 18 -14.75 -49.52 -31.54
CA TYR A 18 -15.46 -50.53 -30.72
C TYR A 18 -14.70 -51.38 -29.68
N ALA A 19 -15.23 -51.82 -28.53
CA ALA A 19 -16.40 -51.59 -27.70
C ALA A 19 -16.33 -52.63 -26.53
N HIS A 20 -17.26 -52.53 -25.57
CA HIS A 20 -17.63 -53.49 -24.50
C HIS A 20 -16.74 -53.53 -23.24
N VAL A 21 -17.19 -53.00 -22.10
CA VAL A 21 -18.23 -53.52 -21.17
C VAL A 21 -17.83 -54.85 -20.54
N SER A 22 -17.47 -54.83 -19.25
CA SER A 22 -17.97 -55.83 -18.30
C SER A 22 -17.83 -55.36 -16.84
N THR A 23 -18.82 -55.79 -16.08
CA THR A 23 -19.24 -55.38 -14.73
C THR A 23 -18.67 -56.32 -13.68
N GLN A 24 -18.40 -55.85 -12.46
CA GLN A 24 -18.70 -56.47 -11.13
C GLN A 24 -17.90 -55.73 -10.03
N GLN A 25 -18.54 -55.01 -9.10
CA GLN A 25 -19.23 -55.43 -7.86
C GLN A 25 -18.31 -55.69 -6.65
N SER A 26 -18.75 -55.12 -5.52
CA SER A 26 -18.36 -55.37 -4.12
C SER A 26 -17.17 -54.56 -3.59
N SER A 27 -17.15 -54.02 -2.38
CA SER A 27 -18.14 -53.78 -1.32
C SER A 27 -17.40 -53.03 -0.19
N LEU A 28 -18.15 -52.47 0.75
CA LEU A 28 -17.75 -52.07 2.11
C LEU A 28 -17.07 -50.71 2.34
N SER A 29 -17.88 -49.84 2.94
CA SER A 29 -17.53 -48.64 3.73
C SER A 29 -16.79 -49.03 5.03
N PRO A 30 -16.07 -48.11 5.72
CA PRO A 30 -16.81 -47.25 6.65
C PRO A 30 -16.34 -45.78 6.76
N ARG A 31 -17.38 -44.96 6.97
CA ARG A 31 -17.47 -43.63 7.58
C ARG A 31 -16.38 -43.27 8.60
N SER A 32 -15.85 -42.04 8.49
CA SER A 32 -15.58 -41.14 9.62
C SER A 32 -15.49 -39.67 9.11
N PRO A 33 -15.69 -38.66 9.97
CA PRO A 33 -16.55 -37.51 9.66
C PRO A 33 -15.83 -36.27 9.13
N SER A 34 -16.44 -35.61 8.16
CA SER A 34 -16.08 -34.26 7.69
C SER A 34 -16.50 -33.20 8.72
N PRO A 35 -15.61 -32.30 9.17
CA PRO A 35 -16.00 -31.14 9.94
C PRO A 35 -16.67 -30.10 9.04
N ARG A 36 -17.88 -29.71 9.46
CA ARG A 36 -18.72 -28.66 8.87
C ARG A 36 -18.01 -27.31 8.92
N TYR A 37 -17.71 -26.72 7.76
CA TYR A 37 -17.46 -25.28 7.68
C TYR A 37 -18.80 -24.56 7.60
N THR A 38 -19.16 -23.85 8.67
CA THR A 38 -20.27 -22.91 8.69
C THR A 38 -19.82 -21.61 8.03
N LEU A 39 -20.42 -21.33 6.86
CA LEU A 39 -20.41 -20.02 6.23
C LEU A 39 -21.24 -19.06 7.09
N TYR A 40 -20.60 -18.13 7.79
CA TYR A 40 -21.28 -16.96 8.35
C TYR A 40 -21.19 -15.82 7.34
N HIS A 41 -22.33 -15.54 6.70
CA HIS A 41 -22.62 -14.23 6.14
C HIS A 41 -22.66 -13.20 7.28
N SER A 42 -21.85 -12.14 7.19
CA SER A 42 -22.06 -10.92 7.95
C SER A 42 -22.19 -9.77 6.98
N THR A 43 -23.41 -9.28 6.85
CA THR A 43 -23.78 -8.06 6.17
C THR A 43 -24.03 -6.96 7.20
N ARG A 44 -23.66 -5.72 6.81
CA ARG A 44 -23.97 -4.41 7.42
C ARG A 44 -23.18 -4.08 8.70
N PHE A 45 -22.82 -2.83 9.05
CA PHE A 45 -23.32 -1.50 8.71
C PHE A 45 -22.16 -0.48 8.81
N TYR A 46 -22.11 0.51 7.91
CA TYR A 46 -21.40 1.76 8.13
C TYR A 46 -22.03 2.49 9.33
N LYS A 47 -21.24 2.81 10.36
CA LYS A 47 -21.64 3.76 11.42
C LYS A 47 -20.81 5.03 11.32
N ASN A 48 -21.57 6.12 11.27
CA ASN A 48 -21.21 7.52 11.17
C ASN A 48 -20.15 7.95 12.18
N PHE A 49 -19.09 8.61 11.71
CA PHE A 49 -18.28 9.50 12.54
C PHE A 49 -19.04 10.82 12.70
N HIS A 50 -19.60 11.06 13.88
CA HIS A 50 -19.98 12.40 14.31
C HIS A 50 -18.73 13.10 14.85
N CYS A 51 -18.26 14.12 14.13
CA CYS A 51 -17.41 15.17 14.68
C CYS A 51 -18.24 15.97 15.70
N VAL A 52 -17.83 15.94 16.97
CA VAL A 52 -18.37 16.82 18.00
C VAL A 52 -17.69 18.18 17.84
N LEU A 53 -18.40 19.12 17.22
CA LEU A 53 -18.17 20.55 17.36
C LEU A 53 -18.57 20.96 18.79
N LEU A 54 -17.64 21.50 19.56
CA LEU A 54 -17.95 22.17 20.83
C LEU A 54 -18.43 23.61 20.53
N PRO A 55 -19.56 24.07 21.11
CA PRO A 55 -20.03 25.44 20.97
C PRO A 55 -19.49 26.38 22.06
N PHE A 56 -19.36 27.67 21.71
CA PHE A 56 -19.19 28.78 22.64
C PHE A 56 -20.41 28.97 23.57
N PRO A 57 -20.26 29.57 24.77
CA PRO A 57 -21.32 29.61 25.78
C PRO A 57 -22.28 30.80 25.62
N PRO A 58 -23.51 30.68 26.16
CA PRO A 58 -23.89 31.65 27.20
C PRO A 58 -24.73 31.10 28.38
N LYS A 59 -24.47 31.74 29.54
CA LYS A 59 -25.31 32.06 30.74
C LYS A 59 -26.43 31.12 31.25
N HIS A 60 -26.19 30.70 32.51
CA HIS A 60 -27.09 30.60 33.69
C HIS A 60 -28.31 29.63 33.77
N THR A 61 -28.18 28.80 34.82
CA THR A 61 -29.14 28.35 35.86
C THR A 61 -29.94 27.04 35.74
N HIS A 62 -29.91 26.38 36.91
CA HIS A 62 -30.78 25.37 37.53
C HIS A 62 -30.45 23.86 37.44
N LYS A 63 -30.44 23.32 38.66
CA LYS A 63 -30.11 21.98 39.16
C LYS A 63 -31.12 20.93 38.69
N HIS A 64 -30.69 19.68 38.52
CA HIS A 64 -31.33 18.51 39.15
C HIS A 64 -30.38 17.31 39.19
N THR A 65 -30.40 16.65 40.34
CA THR A 65 -29.64 15.48 40.77
C THR A 65 -30.42 14.21 40.44
N THR A 66 -29.76 13.15 39.94
CA THR A 66 -30.01 11.72 40.28
C THR A 66 -28.97 10.79 39.62
N THR A 67 -28.38 9.91 40.43
CA THR A 67 -27.64 8.66 40.08
C THR A 67 -28.59 7.43 40.26
N PRO A 68 -28.22 6.13 40.10
CA PRO A 68 -26.93 5.48 39.76
C PRO A 68 -27.02 4.23 38.81
N LYS A 69 -25.83 3.58 38.62
CA LYS A 69 -25.56 2.14 38.34
C LYS A 69 -25.80 1.59 36.92
N ASP A 70 -24.72 1.15 36.25
CA ASP A 70 -24.39 -0.28 36.16
C ASP A 70 -23.01 -0.58 35.55
N SER A 71 -22.45 -1.68 36.03
CA SER A 71 -21.16 -2.29 35.76
C SER A 71 -21.03 -2.92 34.37
N SER A 72 -19.89 -2.74 33.69
CA SER A 72 -19.28 -3.82 32.89
C SER A 72 -17.82 -3.50 32.57
N SER A 73 -16.93 -4.45 32.89
CA SER A 73 -15.53 -4.43 32.50
C SER A 73 -15.36 -4.83 31.03
N PRO A 74 -14.36 -4.28 30.34
CA PRO A 74 -13.77 -4.95 29.19
C PRO A 74 -12.37 -5.47 29.55
N SER A 75 -12.33 -6.80 29.64
CA SER A 75 -11.17 -7.67 29.45
C SER A 75 -10.05 -7.03 28.62
N ALA A 76 -8.88 -6.89 29.25
CA ALA A 76 -7.62 -6.65 28.58
C ALA A 76 -7.30 -7.85 27.67
N THR A 77 -7.34 -7.66 26.35
CA THR A 77 -6.72 -8.60 25.41
C THR A 77 -5.22 -8.29 25.37
N MET A 78 -4.48 -8.78 26.37
CA MET A 78 -3.01 -8.83 26.30
C MET A 78 -2.62 -9.71 25.12
N THR A 79 -2.24 -9.08 24.00
CA THR A 79 -1.51 -9.78 22.96
C THR A 79 -0.09 -9.92 23.49
N ALA A 80 0.20 -11.05 24.15
CA ALA A 80 1.53 -11.38 24.62
C ALA A 80 2.48 -11.39 23.40
N LEU A 81 3.30 -10.35 23.29
CA LEU A 81 4.47 -10.38 22.42
C LEU A 81 5.41 -11.44 23.01
N ILE A 82 5.41 -12.62 22.39
CA ILE A 82 6.39 -13.66 22.69
C ILE A 82 7.75 -13.13 22.24
N THR A 83 8.44 -12.43 23.14
CA THR A 83 9.79 -11.88 22.94
C THR A 83 10.86 -12.93 23.13
N LYS A 84 10.53 -14.06 23.75
CA LYS A 84 11.45 -15.15 24.06
C LYS A 84 10.92 -16.47 23.50
N HIS A 85 11.65 -17.05 22.55
CA HIS A 85 11.38 -18.40 22.07
C HIS A 85 12.42 -19.35 22.66
N ARG A 86 11.98 -20.28 23.52
CA ARG A 86 12.81 -21.41 23.95
C ARG A 86 12.87 -22.41 22.81
N TYR A 87 14.05 -22.57 22.21
CA TYR A 87 14.29 -23.66 21.28
C TYR A 87 14.72 -24.88 22.10
N ASN A 88 13.85 -25.89 22.16
CA ASN A 88 14.23 -27.22 22.65
C ASN A 88 14.82 -27.98 21.46
N TRP A 89 16.10 -27.73 21.18
CA TRP A 89 16.85 -28.53 20.23
C TRP A 89 17.61 -29.56 21.05
N MET A 90 17.19 -30.82 20.92
CA MET A 90 17.79 -32.03 21.51
C MET A 90 17.29 -32.36 22.93
N GLY A 91 16.35 -33.31 23.00
CA GLY A 91 16.21 -34.13 24.20
C GLY A 91 17.35 -35.13 24.23
N TYR A 92 18.31 -34.94 25.14
CA TYR A 92 18.96 -35.99 25.94
C TYR A 92 19.74 -35.29 27.06
N ASP A 93 19.48 -35.70 28.31
CA ASP A 93 20.19 -35.36 29.55
C ASP A 93 20.16 -33.92 30.10
N GLY A 94 19.03 -33.21 29.98
CA GLY A 94 18.65 -32.19 30.97
C GLY A 94 19.55 -30.95 31.09
N ILE A 95 20.39 -30.64 30.10
CA ILE A 95 21.13 -29.37 30.07
C ILE A 95 20.30 -28.34 29.29
N GLU A 96 19.70 -27.41 30.02
CA GLU A 96 18.94 -26.30 29.44
C GLU A 96 19.86 -25.41 28.60
N SER A 97 19.49 -25.15 27.34
CA SER A 97 20.25 -24.26 26.46
C SER A 97 19.99 -22.79 26.81
N GLU A 98 21.03 -21.96 26.69
CA GLU A 98 21.02 -20.52 26.92
C GLU A 98 19.93 -19.79 26.11
N GLU A 99 19.26 -18.82 26.74
CA GLU A 99 18.22 -18.00 26.12
C GLU A 99 18.80 -17.15 24.98
N VAL A 100 18.56 -17.54 23.73
CA VAL A 100 18.94 -16.71 22.57
C VAL A 100 17.90 -15.61 22.38
N ASP A 101 18.34 -14.35 22.52
CA ASP A 101 17.52 -13.19 22.26
C ASP A 101 17.23 -13.07 20.75
N ALA A 102 15.95 -13.19 20.38
CA ALA A 102 15.49 -13.08 18.99
C ALA A 102 15.74 -11.69 18.38
N ALA A 103 16.12 -10.70 19.19
CA ALA A 103 16.61 -9.41 18.71
C ALA A 103 17.91 -9.52 17.91
N LEU A 104 18.79 -10.48 18.25
CA LEU A 104 20.10 -10.66 17.58
C LEU A 104 19.97 -11.29 16.17
N LEU A 105 18.84 -11.92 15.86
CA LEU A 105 18.55 -12.51 14.54
C LEU A 105 17.86 -11.53 13.59
N ARG A 106 17.78 -10.24 13.94
CA ARG A 106 17.12 -9.18 13.17
C ARG A 106 18.13 -8.08 12.85
N SER A 107 18.64 -8.03 11.63
CA SER A 107 19.52 -6.94 11.18
C SER A 107 18.76 -5.64 10.84
N ASP A 108 17.45 -5.71 10.54
CA ASP A 108 16.82 -4.63 9.76
C ASP A 108 15.71 -3.85 10.50
N GLY A 109 15.39 -4.19 11.75
CA GLY A 109 14.39 -3.47 12.57
C GLY A 109 12.95 -3.42 12.02
N GLY A 110 12.66 -4.08 10.89
CA GLY A 110 11.34 -4.06 10.24
C GLY A 110 10.28 -4.97 10.90
N PRO A 111 8.98 -4.71 10.64
CA PRO A 111 7.90 -5.58 11.12
C PRO A 111 8.05 -7.00 10.55
N ALA A 112 7.55 -8.00 11.28
CA ALA A 112 7.64 -9.40 10.88
C ALA A 112 6.86 -9.66 9.59
N ASN A 113 7.51 -9.49 8.44
CA ASN A 113 6.93 -9.80 7.14
C ASN A 113 6.92 -11.32 6.92
N ASN A 114 5.86 -11.83 6.29
CA ASN A 114 5.72 -13.23 5.88
C ASN A 114 6.93 -13.70 5.03
N TYR A 115 7.53 -12.79 4.26
CA TYR A 115 8.78 -13.04 3.54
C TYR A 115 9.94 -13.46 4.47
N ASN A 116 10.12 -12.77 5.60
CA ASN A 116 11.18 -13.07 6.57
C ASN A 116 10.92 -14.39 7.32
N TYR A 117 9.66 -14.79 7.47
CA TYR A 117 9.32 -16.12 7.99
C TYR A 117 9.71 -17.21 6.99
N MET A 118 9.29 -17.07 5.73
CA MET A 118 9.60 -18.05 4.67
C MET A 118 11.10 -18.19 4.43
N HIS A 119 11.85 -17.08 4.43
CA HIS A 119 13.30 -17.11 4.29
C HIS A 119 13.98 -17.83 5.48
N ARG A 120 13.54 -17.58 6.72
CA ARG A 120 14.05 -18.31 7.89
C ARG A 120 13.74 -19.80 7.83
N GLN A 121 12.54 -20.18 7.42
CA GLN A 121 12.19 -21.58 7.23
C GLN A 121 13.07 -22.25 6.17
N GLN A 122 13.39 -21.53 5.09
CA GLN A 122 14.31 -22.03 4.06
C GLN A 122 15.71 -22.26 4.61
N VAL A 123 16.30 -21.29 5.32
CA VAL A 123 17.64 -21.43 5.92
C VAL A 123 17.67 -22.57 6.95
N ILE A 124 16.63 -22.71 7.78
CA ILE A 124 16.53 -23.83 8.74
C ILE A 124 16.47 -25.18 8.00
N MET A 125 15.73 -25.27 6.90
CA MET A 125 15.67 -26.49 6.09
C MET A 125 17.02 -26.83 5.46
N GLU A 126 17.74 -25.85 4.94
CA GLU A 126 19.09 -26.03 4.37
C GLU A 126 20.09 -26.49 5.44
N LEU A 127 20.05 -25.91 6.64
CA LEU A 127 20.87 -26.33 7.77
C LEU A 127 20.55 -27.78 8.20
N LYS A 128 19.26 -28.13 8.29
CA LYS A 128 18.83 -29.51 8.60
C LYS A 128 19.33 -30.50 7.55
N GLU A 129 19.25 -30.15 6.27
CA GLU A 129 19.74 -31.01 5.19
C GLU A 129 21.26 -31.18 5.28
N ARG A 130 22.01 -30.11 5.53
CA ARG A 130 23.47 -30.18 5.67
C ARG A 130 23.88 -31.02 6.89
N LEU A 131 23.21 -30.85 8.02
CA LEU A 131 23.43 -31.68 9.21
C LEU A 131 23.09 -33.15 8.94
N TYR A 132 22.03 -33.42 8.18
CA TYR A 132 21.67 -34.79 7.80
C TYR A 132 22.74 -35.43 6.91
N ARG A 133 23.32 -34.69 5.95
CA ARG A 133 24.45 -35.17 5.14
C ARG A 133 25.66 -35.51 6.01
N ILE A 134 26.04 -34.62 6.92
CA ILE A 134 27.15 -34.86 7.86
C ILE A 134 26.87 -36.09 8.73
N LYS A 135 25.67 -36.22 9.29
CA LYS A 135 25.29 -37.40 10.10
C LYS A 135 25.35 -38.70 9.29
N ARG A 136 24.95 -38.67 8.03
CA ARG A 136 25.04 -39.81 7.11
C ARG A 136 26.49 -40.19 6.85
N ASP A 137 27.34 -39.21 6.54
CA ASP A 137 28.76 -39.43 6.23
C ASP A 137 29.52 -39.99 7.45
N LEU A 138 29.09 -39.63 8.66
CA LEU A 138 29.62 -40.15 9.93
C LEU A 138 29.01 -41.50 10.34
N GLY A 139 28.06 -42.06 9.59
CA GLY A 139 27.39 -43.33 9.93
C GLY A 139 26.50 -43.26 11.17
N LEU A 140 26.07 -42.06 11.58
CA LEU A 140 25.29 -41.84 12.80
C LEU A 140 23.77 -41.99 12.61
N ILE A 141 23.32 -42.38 11.41
CA ILE A 141 21.91 -42.55 11.05
C ILE A 141 21.64 -44.04 10.90
N SER A 142 20.63 -44.56 11.59
CA SER A 142 20.24 -45.96 11.45
C SER A 142 19.61 -46.22 10.08
N GLU A 143 19.71 -47.45 9.58
CA GLU A 143 19.09 -47.84 8.30
C GLU A 143 17.56 -47.66 8.29
N GLU A 144 16.92 -47.73 9.46
CA GLU A 144 15.49 -47.49 9.62
C GLU A 144 15.13 -46.00 9.45
N GLU A 145 15.94 -45.09 10.00
CA GLU A 145 15.78 -43.64 9.81
C GLU A 145 16.07 -43.20 8.37
N LEU A 146 17.03 -43.85 7.69
CA LEU A 146 17.32 -43.62 6.27
C LEU A 146 16.11 -43.96 5.38
N ARG A 147 15.47 -45.11 5.61
CA ARG A 147 14.27 -45.53 4.86
C ARG A 147 13.09 -44.59 5.13
N ALA A 148 12.85 -44.23 6.39
CA ALA A 148 11.76 -43.32 6.76
C ALA A 148 11.91 -41.93 6.12
N GLU A 149 13.14 -41.38 6.06
CA GLU A 149 13.41 -40.09 5.42
C GLU A 149 13.27 -40.15 3.90
N GLU A 150 13.64 -41.26 3.26
CA GLU A 150 13.42 -41.45 1.82
C GLU A 150 11.94 -41.52 1.46
N GLU A 151 11.14 -42.25 2.24
CA GLU A 151 9.69 -42.26 2.08
C GLU A 151 9.08 -40.87 2.30
N ALA A 152 9.51 -40.16 3.34
CA ALA A 152 9.05 -38.78 3.60
C ALA A 152 9.42 -37.83 2.45
N ARG A 153 10.62 -37.96 1.89
CA ARG A 153 11.07 -37.19 0.73
C ARG A 153 10.25 -37.49 -0.51
N GLN A 154 9.91 -38.76 -0.75
CA GLN A 154 9.03 -39.15 -1.86
C GLN A 154 7.62 -38.58 -1.68
N ARG A 155 7.04 -38.66 -0.47
CA ARG A 155 5.72 -38.07 -0.17
C ARG A 155 5.70 -36.56 -0.43
N ARG A 156 6.75 -35.83 -0.01
CA ARG A 156 6.87 -34.38 -0.28
C ARG A 156 6.98 -34.07 -1.77
N ARG A 157 7.72 -34.88 -2.54
CA ARG A 157 7.82 -34.73 -4.00
C ARG A 157 6.47 -34.95 -4.69
N MET A 158 5.73 -36.00 -4.30
CA MET A 158 4.41 -36.31 -4.85
C MET A 158 3.38 -35.21 -4.51
N GLU A 159 3.36 -34.74 -3.26
CA GLU A 159 2.48 -33.66 -2.84
C GLU A 159 2.82 -32.33 -3.55
N ARG A 160 4.10 -32.03 -3.77
CA ARG A 160 4.53 -30.85 -4.54
C ARG A 160 4.05 -30.93 -6.00
N LYS A 161 4.20 -32.09 -6.65
CA LYS A 161 3.68 -32.33 -7.99
C LYS A 161 2.16 -32.17 -8.05
N ARG A 162 1.44 -32.73 -7.07
CA ARG A 162 -0.02 -32.60 -6.95
C ARG A 162 -0.46 -31.13 -6.85
N ARG A 163 0.22 -30.32 -6.03
CA ARG A 163 -0.06 -28.88 -5.90
C ARG A 163 0.24 -28.10 -7.17
N GLN A 164 1.36 -28.39 -7.83
CA GLN A 164 1.70 -27.77 -9.11
C GLN A 164 0.67 -28.08 -10.18
N GLU A 165 0.18 -29.32 -10.24
CA GLU A 165 -0.87 -29.71 -11.18
C GLU A 165 -2.20 -29.01 -10.88
N GLN A 166 -2.59 -28.92 -9.60
CA GLN A 166 -3.78 -28.15 -9.20
C GLN A 166 -3.66 -26.66 -9.52
N GLU A 167 -2.47 -26.08 -9.37
CA GLU A 167 -2.22 -24.69 -9.73
C GLU A 167 -2.24 -24.48 -11.25
N ARG A 168 -1.73 -25.44 -12.04
CA ARG A 168 -1.82 -25.42 -13.50
C ARG A 168 -3.27 -25.46 -13.96
N ILE A 169 -4.06 -26.41 -13.47
CA ILE A 169 -5.49 -26.52 -13.78
C ILE A 169 -6.22 -25.23 -13.40
N ARG A 170 -5.91 -24.64 -12.23
CA ARG A 170 -6.50 -23.37 -11.81
C ARG A 170 -6.16 -22.22 -12.75
N LYS A 171 -4.89 -22.10 -13.18
CA LYS A 171 -4.46 -21.07 -14.14
C LYS A 171 -5.11 -21.26 -15.51
N GLU A 172 -5.20 -22.50 -16.00
CA GLU A 172 -5.87 -22.84 -17.26
C GLU A 172 -7.37 -22.48 -17.21
N MET A 173 -8.07 -22.75 -16.09
CA MET A 173 -9.46 -22.32 -15.92
C MET A 173 -9.62 -20.80 -15.84
N GLU A 174 -8.71 -20.09 -15.17
CA GLU A 174 -8.74 -18.62 -15.07
C GLU A 174 -8.42 -17.95 -16.42
N GLU A 175 -7.54 -18.54 -17.21
CA GLU A 175 -7.23 -18.08 -18.57
C GLU A 175 -8.40 -18.36 -19.53
N ALA A 176 -9.03 -19.54 -19.44
CA ALA A 176 -10.25 -19.85 -20.20
C ALA A 176 -11.40 -18.89 -19.85
N ALA A 177 -11.61 -18.58 -18.57
CA ALA A 177 -12.62 -17.62 -18.14
C ALA A 177 -12.34 -16.19 -18.65
N ARG A 178 -11.06 -15.78 -18.69
CA ARG A 178 -10.68 -14.48 -19.27
C ARG A 178 -10.86 -14.44 -20.79
N ALA A 179 -10.62 -15.55 -21.49
CA ALA A 179 -10.86 -15.65 -22.92
C ALA A 179 -12.37 -15.58 -23.25
N GLU A 180 -13.21 -16.29 -22.48
CA GLU A 180 -14.67 -16.25 -22.60
C GLU A 180 -15.22 -14.85 -22.30
N GLU A 181 -14.71 -14.16 -21.28
CA GLU A 181 -15.10 -12.78 -20.98
C GLU A 181 -14.67 -11.79 -22.08
N ALA A 182 -13.50 -11.99 -22.68
CA ALA A 182 -13.04 -11.16 -23.80
C ALA A 182 -13.88 -11.37 -25.07
N GLU A 183 -14.27 -12.62 -25.35
CA GLU A 183 -15.18 -12.94 -26.46
C GLU A 183 -16.58 -12.36 -26.22
N ARG A 184 -17.10 -12.47 -24.99
CA ARG A 184 -18.38 -11.87 -24.60
C ARG A 184 -18.36 -10.35 -24.78
N ARG A 185 -17.29 -9.67 -24.36
CA ARG A 185 -17.13 -8.23 -24.58
C ARG A 185 -17.04 -7.86 -26.05
N ARG A 186 -16.42 -8.71 -26.88
CA ARG A 186 -16.34 -8.48 -28.32
C ARG A 186 -17.71 -8.61 -28.98
N LEU A 187 -18.50 -9.62 -28.60
CA LEU A 187 -19.87 -9.79 -29.08
C LEU A 187 -20.79 -8.67 -28.59
N GLU A 188 -20.68 -8.24 -27.33
CA GLU A 188 -21.43 -7.10 -26.79
C GLU A 188 -21.05 -5.80 -27.51
N GLN A 189 -19.77 -5.65 -27.88
CA GLN A 189 -19.30 -4.51 -28.68
C GLN A 189 -19.85 -4.55 -30.11
N GLU A 190 -19.82 -5.71 -30.78
CA GLU A 190 -20.40 -5.90 -32.13
C GLU A 190 -21.93 -5.69 -32.13
N GLU A 191 -22.63 -6.21 -31.12
CA GLU A 191 -24.07 -5.98 -30.93
C GLU A 191 -24.37 -4.50 -30.64
N SER A 192 -23.51 -3.81 -29.86
CA SER A 192 -23.64 -2.37 -29.65
C SER A 192 -23.34 -1.54 -30.91
N GLU A 193 -22.46 -2.00 -31.80
CA GLU A 193 -22.17 -1.37 -33.08
C GLU A 193 -23.34 -1.57 -34.07
N ASP A 194 -24.02 -2.72 -34.04
CA ASP A 194 -25.23 -2.98 -34.83
C ASP A 194 -26.45 -2.18 -34.33
N TRP A 195 -26.62 -2.04 -33.01
CA TRP A 195 -27.61 -1.12 -32.43
C TRP A 195 -27.28 0.34 -32.73
N ALA A 196 -25.99 0.72 -32.67
CA ALA A 196 -25.56 2.07 -33.01
C ALA A 196 -25.74 2.39 -34.49
N THR A 197 -25.54 1.45 -35.41
CA THR A 197 -25.75 1.68 -36.85
C THR A 197 -27.23 1.78 -37.23
N THR A 198 -28.11 1.08 -36.53
CA THR A 198 -29.57 1.21 -36.70
C THR A 198 -30.12 2.49 -36.08
N GLU A 199 -29.63 2.90 -34.90
CA GLU A 199 -29.98 4.18 -34.26
C GLU A 199 -29.34 5.39 -34.98
N GLU A 200 -28.10 5.27 -35.47
CA GLU A 200 -27.44 6.30 -36.30
C GLU A 200 -28.11 6.49 -37.66
N ALA A 201 -28.78 5.48 -38.23
CA ALA A 201 -29.55 5.64 -39.46
C ALA A 201 -30.86 6.42 -39.24
N GLU A 202 -31.51 6.25 -38.09
CA GLU A 202 -32.67 7.08 -37.68
C GLU A 202 -32.26 8.49 -37.24
N VAL A 203 -31.08 8.63 -36.62
CA VAL A 203 -30.57 9.91 -36.13
C VAL A 203 -29.86 10.71 -37.24
N ARG A 204 -29.26 10.09 -38.28
CA ARG A 204 -28.70 10.81 -39.45
C ARG A 204 -29.73 11.63 -40.23
N GLY A 205 -31.00 11.24 -40.20
CA GLY A 205 -32.09 12.05 -40.76
C GLY A 205 -32.37 13.34 -39.97
N LYS A 206 -31.86 13.47 -38.74
CA LYS A 206 -32.07 14.62 -37.85
C LYS A 206 -30.77 15.31 -37.37
N GLN A 207 -29.61 14.68 -37.53
CA GLN A 207 -28.34 15.12 -36.92
C GLN A 207 -27.24 15.46 -37.94
N GLU A 208 -27.60 15.70 -39.21
CA GLU A 208 -26.70 16.39 -40.16
C GLU A 208 -26.58 17.91 -39.86
N CYS A 209 -27.25 18.42 -38.82
CA CYS A 209 -27.18 19.83 -38.41
C CYS A 209 -26.26 20.11 -37.19
N GLU A 210 -25.73 19.08 -36.50
CA GLU A 210 -25.05 19.26 -35.19
C GLU A 210 -23.58 18.80 -35.12
N LYS A 211 -23.00 18.29 -36.22
CA LYS A 211 -21.67 17.65 -36.18
C LYS A 211 -20.46 18.58 -36.33
N TYR A 212 -20.63 19.87 -36.05
CA TYR A 212 -19.51 20.83 -35.94
C TYR A 212 -19.75 21.82 -34.80
N MET A 213 -19.97 21.33 -33.57
CA MET A 213 -19.71 22.18 -32.40
C MET A 213 -18.23 22.10 -32.08
N ASN A 214 -17.51 23.21 -32.23
CA ASN A 214 -16.10 23.33 -31.90
C ASN A 214 -15.92 23.09 -30.38
N ASP A 215 -14.78 22.54 -29.93
CA ASP A 215 -14.44 22.38 -28.50
C ASP A 215 -14.72 23.66 -27.68
N ALA A 216 -14.58 24.84 -28.31
CA ALA A 216 -14.94 26.12 -27.74
C ALA A 216 -16.43 26.25 -27.34
N GLU A 217 -17.34 25.71 -28.14
CA GLU A 217 -18.80 25.75 -27.90
C GLU A 217 -19.21 24.72 -26.86
N GLN A 218 -18.53 23.57 -26.80
CA GLN A 218 -18.73 22.59 -25.74
C GLN A 218 -18.23 23.12 -24.38
N CYS A 219 -17.08 23.80 -24.36
CA CYS A 219 -16.61 24.54 -23.19
C CYS A 219 -17.56 25.66 -22.78
N ALA A 220 -18.12 26.41 -23.74
CA ALA A 220 -19.10 27.46 -23.48
C ALA A 220 -20.41 26.89 -22.89
N LEU A 221 -20.87 25.74 -23.38
CA LEU A 221 -22.04 25.03 -22.85
C LEU A 221 -21.81 24.59 -21.40
N LEU A 222 -20.64 23.98 -21.10
CA LEU A 222 -20.27 23.58 -19.75
C LEU A 222 -20.06 24.76 -18.80
N ALA A 223 -19.59 25.91 -19.31
CA ALA A 223 -19.47 27.15 -18.56
C ALA A 223 -20.83 27.81 -18.30
N ALA A 224 -21.80 27.64 -19.22
CA ALA A 224 -23.15 28.16 -19.10
C ALA A 224 -24.04 27.34 -18.15
N MET A 225 -23.64 26.10 -17.81
CA MET A 225 -24.32 25.31 -16.79
C MET A 225 -24.09 25.94 -15.40
N SER A 226 -25.10 26.67 -14.92
CA SER A 226 -25.10 27.25 -13.57
C SER A 226 -25.07 26.13 -12.53
N ARG A 227 -23.89 25.88 -11.94
CA ARG A 227 -23.74 24.97 -10.80
C ARG A 227 -24.25 25.63 -9.54
N THR A 228 -24.98 24.89 -8.73
CA THR A 228 -25.40 25.40 -7.42
C THR A 228 -24.20 25.52 -6.49
N GLN A 229 -24.22 26.48 -5.57
CA GLN A 229 -23.14 26.64 -4.59
C GLN A 229 -22.91 25.35 -3.78
N LYS A 230 -23.97 24.61 -3.50
CA LYS A 230 -23.89 23.31 -2.78
C LYS A 230 -23.12 22.25 -3.57
N GLU A 231 -23.28 22.18 -4.89
CA GLU A 231 -22.51 21.26 -5.74
C GLU A 231 -21.04 21.67 -5.81
N ILE A 232 -20.79 22.98 -5.89
CA ILE A 232 -19.43 23.54 -5.84
C ILE A 232 -18.76 23.19 -4.51
N ASP A 233 -19.42 23.45 -3.39
CA ASP A 233 -18.92 23.15 -2.05
C ASP A 233 -18.66 21.65 -1.85
N SER A 234 -19.56 20.80 -2.35
CA SER A 234 -19.40 19.34 -2.33
C SER A 234 -18.20 18.88 -3.16
N ALA A 235 -18.04 19.42 -4.38
CA ALA A 235 -16.90 19.12 -5.25
C ALA A 235 -15.58 19.59 -4.64
N ILE A 236 -15.54 20.81 -4.08
CA ILE A 236 -14.37 21.36 -3.38
C ILE A 236 -14.02 20.48 -2.17
N THR A 237 -15.01 20.03 -1.40
CA THR A 237 -14.78 19.16 -0.24
C THR A 237 -14.21 17.82 -0.65
N GLY A 238 -14.77 17.18 -1.69
CA GLY A 238 -14.29 15.92 -2.24
C GLY A 238 -12.87 16.03 -2.81
N PHE A 239 -12.63 17.06 -3.62
CA PHE A 239 -11.32 17.37 -4.21
C PHE A 239 -10.27 17.65 -3.14
N SER A 240 -10.62 18.45 -2.12
CA SER A 240 -9.72 18.76 -1.01
C SER A 240 -9.36 17.50 -0.24
N LYS A 241 -10.33 16.62 0.04
CA LYS A 241 -10.08 15.34 0.71
C LYS A 241 -9.16 14.44 -0.12
N GLY A 242 -9.43 14.29 -1.42
CA GLY A 242 -8.60 13.50 -2.33
C GLY A 242 -7.17 14.05 -2.43
N THR A 243 -7.04 15.37 -2.54
CA THR A 243 -5.73 16.05 -2.58
C THR A 243 -4.96 15.86 -1.28
N ARG A 244 -5.62 15.95 -0.12
CA ARG A 244 -4.98 15.67 1.18
C ARG A 244 -4.45 14.26 1.24
N ILE A 245 -5.25 13.26 0.84
CA ILE A 245 -4.82 11.85 0.81
C ILE A 245 -3.61 11.70 -0.12
N LEU A 246 -3.66 12.27 -1.33
CA LEU A 246 -2.55 12.25 -2.28
C LEU A 246 -1.28 12.87 -1.69
N LEU A 247 -1.40 14.02 -1.04
CA LEU A 247 -0.28 14.73 -0.41
C LEU A 247 0.32 13.93 0.75
N THR A 248 -0.51 13.36 1.62
CA THR A 248 -0.07 12.46 2.70
C THR A 248 0.64 11.23 2.13
N CYS A 249 0.09 10.58 1.10
CA CYS A 249 0.73 9.45 0.43
C CYS A 249 2.05 9.83 -0.25
N SER A 250 2.18 11.07 -0.74
CA SER A 250 3.41 11.58 -1.35
C SER A 250 4.50 11.96 -0.35
N GLY A 251 4.19 11.95 0.96
CA GLY A 251 5.11 12.36 2.02
C GLY A 251 5.33 13.87 2.12
N ASN A 252 4.48 14.67 1.48
CA ASN A 252 4.54 16.14 1.48
C ASN A 252 3.70 16.73 2.62
N VAL A 253 3.83 16.17 3.83
CA VAL A 253 3.18 16.65 5.05
C VAL A 253 4.24 16.86 6.12
N TYR A 254 3.99 17.79 7.03
CA TYR A 254 4.84 18.08 8.17
C TYR A 254 4.07 17.87 9.46
N VAL A 255 4.66 17.13 10.39
CA VAL A 255 3.98 16.72 11.62
C VAL A 255 4.31 17.69 12.77
N SER A 256 3.27 18.10 13.49
CA SER A 256 3.36 18.83 14.76
C SER A 256 3.94 17.94 15.85
N TYR A 257 4.99 18.42 16.51
CA TYR A 257 5.59 17.74 17.65
C TYR A 257 4.76 17.87 18.94
N LEU A 258 3.71 18.70 18.93
CA LEU A 258 2.85 18.94 20.08
C LEU A 258 1.75 17.88 20.20
N ASP A 259 1.12 17.53 19.09
CA ASP A 259 -0.08 16.69 19.06
C ASP A 259 -0.10 15.68 17.89
N GLY A 260 0.92 15.68 17.04
CA GLY A 260 0.99 14.81 15.87
C GLY A 260 0.10 15.23 14.70
N SER A 261 -0.49 16.43 14.73
CA SER A 261 -1.30 16.94 13.60
C SER A 261 -0.45 17.14 12.33
N GLU A 262 -1.04 16.88 11.17
CA GLU A 262 -0.39 17.02 9.85
C GLU A 262 -0.69 18.39 9.23
N HIS A 263 0.35 19.03 8.70
CA HIS A 263 0.30 20.35 8.05
C HIS A 263 0.95 20.29 6.67
N PHE A 264 0.44 21.01 5.69
CA PHE A 264 0.92 20.94 4.29
C PHE A 264 2.06 21.90 3.98
N THR A 265 2.27 22.91 4.82
CA THR A 265 3.37 23.88 4.66
C THR A 265 4.15 24.02 5.97
N ILE A 266 5.45 24.31 5.84
CA ILE A 266 6.33 24.60 6.98
C ILE A 266 5.82 25.82 7.76
N ALA A 267 5.34 26.84 7.05
CA ALA A 267 4.82 28.06 7.66
C ALA A 267 3.56 27.80 8.51
N ASP A 268 2.63 26.99 8.01
CA ASP A 268 1.42 26.62 8.76
C ASP A 268 1.76 25.79 10.00
N LEU A 269 2.70 24.85 9.88
CA LEU A 269 3.19 24.05 10.98
C LEU A 269 3.83 24.91 12.08
N GLU A 270 4.72 25.84 11.73
CA GLU A 270 5.36 26.72 12.70
C GLU A 270 4.36 27.65 13.39
N LYS A 271 3.43 28.22 12.61
CA LYS A 271 2.34 29.04 13.14
C LYS A 271 1.49 28.23 14.12
N TYR A 272 1.16 26.98 13.77
CA TYR A 272 0.41 26.07 14.63
C TYR A 272 1.15 25.76 15.93
N ASN A 273 2.43 25.40 15.84
CA ASN A 273 3.25 25.09 16.99
C ASN A 273 3.41 26.30 17.90
N ALA A 274 3.71 27.48 17.36
CA ALA A 274 3.85 28.72 18.13
C ALA A 274 2.55 29.11 18.85
N ALA A 275 1.40 28.98 18.18
CA ALA A 275 0.10 29.33 18.76
C ALA A 275 -0.33 28.36 19.87
N ASN A 276 -0.04 27.06 19.74
CA ASN A 276 -0.54 26.05 20.66
C ASN A 276 0.44 25.69 21.79
N ARG A 277 1.74 25.99 21.65
CA ARG A 277 2.78 25.59 22.60
C ARG A 277 2.48 25.98 24.05
N LYS A 278 2.11 27.25 24.30
CA LYS A 278 1.79 27.74 25.66
C LYS A 278 0.62 26.99 26.28
N ARG A 279 -0.40 26.68 25.47
CA ARG A 279 -1.59 25.93 25.90
C ARG A 279 -1.22 24.48 26.27
N VAL A 280 -0.39 23.83 25.46
CA VAL A 280 0.08 22.46 25.73
C VAL A 280 0.95 22.42 26.99
N ILE A 281 1.86 23.38 27.18
CA ILE A 281 2.66 23.50 28.41
C ILE A 281 1.76 23.63 29.64
N LYS A 282 0.73 24.49 29.58
CA LYS A 282 -0.23 24.66 30.68
C LYS A 282 -1.02 23.38 30.95
N ALA A 283 -1.43 22.66 29.90
CA ALA A 283 -2.19 21.41 30.03
C ALA A 283 -1.36 20.26 30.61
N LEU A 284 -0.04 20.28 30.41
CA LEU A 284 0.91 19.31 30.97
C LEU A 284 1.41 19.67 32.37
N ALA A 285 1.01 20.83 32.91
CA ALA A 285 1.37 21.21 34.27
C ALA A 285 0.87 20.14 35.26
N GLY A 286 1.78 19.55 36.03
CA GLY A 286 1.48 18.44 36.94
C GLY A 286 1.58 17.04 36.32
N THR A 287 2.00 16.92 35.06
CA THR A 287 2.48 15.63 34.49
C THR A 287 3.99 15.52 34.62
N ASN A 288 4.51 14.29 34.52
CA ASN A 288 5.96 14.03 34.45
C ASN A 288 6.55 14.26 33.04
N VAL A 289 5.77 14.80 32.09
CA VAL A 289 6.19 14.95 30.70
C VAL A 289 6.36 16.45 30.38
N SER A 290 7.54 16.80 29.90
CA SER A 290 7.85 18.17 29.44
C SER A 290 7.65 18.32 27.94
N VAL A 291 7.25 19.53 27.51
CA VAL A 291 7.20 19.87 26.08
C VAL A 291 8.62 20.08 25.56
N PRO A 292 9.05 19.41 24.47
CA PRO A 292 10.38 19.57 23.89
C PRO A 292 10.69 21.03 23.54
N ALA A 293 11.97 21.43 23.60
CA ALA A 293 12.41 22.76 23.18
C ALA A 293 12.07 23.00 21.69
N SER A 294 11.83 24.25 21.28
CA SER A 294 11.42 24.52 19.88
C SER A 294 12.57 24.26 18.91
N GLU A 295 13.80 24.43 19.39
CA GLU A 295 15.06 24.27 18.69
C GLU A 295 15.34 22.80 18.36
N GLU A 296 14.89 21.86 19.21
CA GLU A 296 15.03 20.42 18.98
C GLU A 296 14.21 19.93 17.77
N HIS A 297 13.15 20.66 17.43
CA HIS A 297 12.28 20.40 16.27
C HIS A 297 12.39 21.54 15.25
N SER A 298 13.59 22.10 15.09
CA SER A 298 13.89 23.05 14.02
C SER A 298 13.64 22.44 12.64
N LEU A 299 12.98 23.23 11.78
CA LEU A 299 12.68 22.88 10.38
C LEU A 299 13.75 23.41 9.40
N GLU A 300 14.84 24.00 9.88
CA GLU A 300 15.90 24.58 9.03
C GLU A 300 16.47 23.57 8.04
N LYS A 301 16.89 22.39 8.50
CA LYS A 301 17.39 21.31 7.63
C LYS A 301 16.35 20.87 6.59
N VAL A 302 15.07 20.87 6.97
CA VAL A 302 13.96 20.53 6.07
C VAL A 302 13.80 21.61 5.00
N ARG A 303 13.88 22.90 5.38
CA ARG A 303 13.86 24.03 4.44
C ARG A 303 15.02 23.97 3.46
N GLU A 304 16.24 23.78 3.96
CA GLU A 304 17.45 23.66 3.14
C GLU A 304 17.32 22.53 2.11
N ALA A 305 16.86 21.36 2.54
CA ALA A 305 16.69 20.22 1.64
C ALA A 305 15.61 20.46 0.57
N ILE A 306 14.49 21.11 0.93
CA ILE A 306 13.44 21.48 -0.04
C ILE A 306 13.96 22.54 -1.02
N GLN A 307 14.69 23.53 -0.53
CA GLN A 307 15.28 24.57 -1.37
C GLN A 307 16.32 24.00 -2.34
N ALA A 308 17.15 23.05 -1.89
CA ALA A 308 18.11 22.35 -2.73
C ALA A 308 17.39 21.56 -3.85
N ARG A 309 16.36 20.79 -3.49
CA ARG A 309 15.51 20.08 -4.47
C ARG A 309 14.87 21.03 -5.48
N ASP A 310 14.29 22.13 -5.00
CA ASP A 310 13.61 23.09 -5.88
C ASP A 310 14.61 23.79 -6.81
N THR A 311 15.83 24.05 -6.34
CA THR A 311 16.93 24.61 -7.15
C THR A 311 17.37 23.62 -8.23
N ALA A 312 17.61 22.35 -7.86
CA ALA A 312 17.98 21.30 -8.81
C ALA A 312 16.90 21.11 -9.90
N ARG A 313 15.62 21.07 -9.51
CA ARG A 313 14.50 21.05 -10.46
C ARG A 313 14.51 22.26 -11.39
N LYS A 314 14.64 23.48 -10.86
CA LYS A 314 14.64 24.70 -11.67
C LYS A 314 15.79 24.72 -12.68
N LYS A 315 16.97 24.22 -12.32
CA LYS A 315 18.11 24.07 -13.25
C LYS A 315 17.80 23.08 -14.37
N LEU A 316 17.21 21.93 -14.04
CA LEU A 316 16.78 20.95 -15.04
C LEU A 316 15.68 21.52 -15.98
N ASP A 317 14.71 22.23 -15.42
CA ASP A 317 13.65 22.90 -16.20
C ASP A 317 14.24 23.97 -17.12
N ALA A 318 15.30 24.66 -16.68
CA ALA A 318 15.99 25.66 -17.49
C ALA A 318 16.68 25.04 -18.71
N VAL A 319 17.38 23.91 -18.54
CA VAL A 319 18.00 23.20 -19.68
C VAL A 319 16.95 22.68 -20.64
N ARG A 320 15.86 22.07 -20.15
CA ARG A 320 14.76 21.58 -21.00
C ARG A 320 14.12 22.71 -21.81
N ALA A 321 13.99 23.90 -21.22
CA ALA A 321 13.46 25.08 -21.91
C ALA A 321 14.43 25.70 -22.94
N LEU A 322 15.71 25.37 -22.87
CA LEU A 322 16.70 25.71 -23.89
C LEU A 322 16.66 24.73 -25.06
N GLU A 323 16.52 23.43 -24.79
CA GLU A 323 16.38 22.39 -25.83
C GLU A 323 15.04 22.46 -26.55
N ASP A 324 13.95 22.68 -25.80
CA ASP A 324 12.58 22.77 -26.31
C ASP A 324 11.95 24.09 -25.82
N PRO A 325 11.89 25.12 -26.70
CA PRO A 325 11.25 26.38 -26.36
C PRO A 325 9.76 26.25 -25.97
N THR A 326 9.06 25.22 -26.43
CA THR A 326 7.65 24.99 -26.06
C THR A 326 7.52 24.56 -24.59
N TYR A 327 8.57 23.97 -24.02
CA TYR A 327 8.63 23.61 -22.61
C TYR A 327 8.53 24.83 -21.68
N ARG A 328 8.91 26.03 -22.14
CA ARG A 328 8.78 27.28 -21.38
C ARG A 328 7.35 27.52 -20.92
N VAL A 329 6.35 27.12 -21.71
CA VAL A 329 4.93 27.29 -21.35
C VAL A 329 4.58 26.51 -20.07
N ARG A 330 5.23 25.37 -19.82
CA ARG A 330 4.98 24.48 -18.66
C ARG A 330 5.61 24.98 -17.36
N ILE A 331 6.61 25.86 -17.43
CA ILE A 331 7.25 26.44 -16.24
C ILE A 331 6.26 27.40 -15.54
N ARG A 332 6.29 27.45 -14.21
CA ARG A 332 5.42 28.35 -13.43
C ARG A 332 5.75 29.81 -13.74
N SER A 333 4.73 30.66 -13.78
CA SER A 333 4.91 32.10 -14.04
C SER A 333 5.84 32.78 -13.04
N THR A 334 5.79 32.38 -11.76
CA THR A 334 6.67 32.90 -10.69
C THR A 334 8.13 32.50 -10.85
N GLU A 335 8.44 31.55 -11.74
CA GLU A 335 9.79 31.04 -11.97
C GLU A 335 10.37 31.55 -13.29
N LYS A 336 9.60 32.35 -14.05
CA LYS A 336 10.01 32.99 -15.29
C LYS A 336 10.49 34.42 -15.04
N GLY A 337 11.46 34.85 -15.84
CA GLY A 337 11.81 36.25 -16.01
C GLY A 337 10.75 37.01 -16.80
N THR A 338 10.96 38.30 -16.99
CA THR A 338 10.08 39.21 -17.74
C THR A 338 9.97 38.86 -19.23
N ASP A 339 10.97 38.15 -19.75
CA ASP A 339 11.10 37.64 -21.12
C ASP A 339 10.48 36.23 -21.29
N GLY A 340 9.90 35.67 -20.22
CA GLY A 340 9.33 34.32 -20.20
C GLY A 340 10.38 33.20 -20.16
N THR A 341 11.67 33.52 -20.01
CA THR A 341 12.73 32.52 -19.82
C THR A 341 12.79 32.07 -18.36
N PRO A 342 13.25 30.83 -18.08
CA PRO A 342 13.49 30.40 -16.71
C PRO A 342 14.46 31.35 -15.99
N SER A 343 14.08 31.82 -14.80
CA SER A 343 14.92 32.72 -13.98
C SER A 343 16.20 32.07 -13.44
N GLN A 344 16.23 30.73 -13.38
CA GLN A 344 17.36 29.99 -12.86
C GLN A 344 18.43 29.81 -13.94
N GLN A 345 19.64 30.30 -13.65
CA GLN A 345 20.81 30.10 -14.52
C GLN A 345 21.41 28.70 -14.29
N VAL A 346 21.84 28.08 -15.40
CA VAL A 346 22.57 26.81 -15.44
C VAL A 346 24.04 27.16 -15.66
N VAL A 347 24.91 26.71 -14.75
CA VAL A 347 26.35 26.96 -14.82
C VAL A 347 27.09 25.75 -15.38
N GLN A 348 28.31 25.93 -15.88
CA GLN A 348 29.10 24.84 -16.46
C GLN A 348 29.38 23.70 -15.45
N GLU A 349 29.41 24.02 -14.15
CA GLU A 349 29.60 23.05 -13.06
C GLU A 349 28.42 22.10 -12.88
N ASP A 350 27.23 22.44 -13.39
CA ASP A 350 26.02 21.62 -13.24
C ASP A 350 26.06 20.33 -14.07
N GLY A 351 27.00 20.21 -15.01
CA GLY A 351 27.17 19.05 -15.87
C GLY A 351 26.16 19.00 -17.02
N ASP A 352 26.01 17.81 -17.61
CA ASP A 352 25.05 17.55 -18.67
C ASP A 352 23.63 17.28 -18.11
N ILE A 353 22.67 17.04 -19.01
CA ILE A 353 21.29 16.74 -18.61
C ILE A 353 21.19 15.49 -17.74
N SER A 354 22.04 14.50 -18.00
CA SER A 354 22.08 13.27 -17.22
C SER A 354 22.49 13.56 -15.77
N ALA A 355 23.53 14.38 -15.59
CA ALA A 355 23.98 14.85 -14.27
C ALA A 355 22.89 15.67 -13.55
N LEU A 356 22.21 16.58 -14.25
CA LEU A 356 21.11 17.37 -13.69
C LEU A 356 19.90 16.50 -13.28
N VAL A 357 19.56 15.48 -14.07
CA VAL A 357 18.51 14.50 -13.71
C VAL A 357 18.90 13.71 -12.48
N ALA A 358 20.15 13.23 -12.41
CA ALA A 358 20.67 12.50 -11.26
C ALA A 358 20.64 13.36 -10.00
N ASN A 359 21.14 14.60 -10.07
CA ASN A 359 21.10 15.56 -8.96
C ASN A 359 19.66 15.89 -8.52
N CYS A 360 18.73 16.04 -9.45
CA CYS A 360 17.33 16.26 -9.13
C CYS A 360 16.69 15.07 -8.38
N GLU A 361 17.02 13.83 -8.75
CA GLU A 361 16.54 12.65 -8.03
C GLU A 361 17.24 12.46 -6.68
N GLU A 362 18.55 12.71 -6.58
CA GLU A 362 19.32 12.66 -5.33
C GLU A 362 18.77 13.67 -4.30
N THR A 363 18.66 14.95 -4.68
CA THR A 363 18.13 16.01 -3.81
C THR A 363 16.69 15.74 -3.40
N LYS A 364 15.87 15.14 -4.28
CA LYS A 364 14.51 14.70 -3.96
C LYS A 364 14.48 13.57 -2.95
N GLN A 365 15.35 12.56 -3.09
CA GLN A 365 15.46 11.47 -2.11
C GLN A 365 15.97 11.99 -0.76
N PHE A 366 16.97 12.87 -0.78
CA PHE A 366 17.49 13.52 0.42
C PHE A 366 16.41 14.33 1.15
N ALA A 367 15.66 15.19 0.44
CA ALA A 367 14.56 15.96 1.02
C ALA A 367 13.48 15.07 1.62
N LYS A 368 13.12 13.96 0.95
CA LYS A 368 12.18 12.97 1.50
C LYS A 368 12.71 12.30 2.77
N SER A 369 13.99 11.94 2.79
CA SER A 369 14.63 11.32 3.94
C SER A 369 14.65 12.26 5.15
N VAL A 370 15.08 13.51 4.95
CA VAL A 370 15.13 14.55 5.99
C VAL A 370 13.73 14.85 6.54
N CYS A 371 12.73 15.01 5.66
CA CYS A 371 11.34 15.23 6.07
C CYS A 371 10.78 14.02 6.86
N SER A 372 11.03 12.80 6.39
CA SER A 372 10.62 11.57 7.07
C SER A 372 11.25 11.44 8.46
N ALA A 373 12.54 11.75 8.60
CA ALA A 373 13.24 11.73 9.87
C ALA A 373 12.65 12.75 10.86
N TYR A 374 12.39 13.98 10.39
CA TYR A 374 11.69 15.01 11.17
C TYR A 374 10.30 14.52 11.60
N ASN A 375 9.47 14.05 10.67
CA ASN A 375 8.11 13.62 10.96
C ASN A 375 8.04 12.46 11.94
N LYS A 376 8.95 11.48 11.83
CA LYS A 376 9.05 10.37 12.79
C LYS A 376 9.36 10.89 14.19
N LYS A 377 10.32 11.81 14.32
CA LYS A 377 10.69 12.44 15.60
C LYS A 377 9.52 13.25 16.17
N ALA A 378 8.90 14.11 15.37
CA ALA A 378 7.76 14.92 15.77
C ALA A 378 6.56 14.07 16.18
N ALA A 379 6.22 13.03 15.41
CA ALA A 379 5.13 12.11 15.74
C ALA A 379 5.38 11.30 17.02
N ALA A 380 6.63 10.97 17.33
CA ALA A 380 6.98 10.35 18.61
C ALA A 380 6.71 11.31 19.77
N SER A 381 7.21 12.54 19.69
CA SER A 381 6.96 13.58 20.70
C SER A 381 5.47 13.86 20.89
N GLY A 382 4.73 14.08 19.80
CA GLY A 382 3.30 14.36 19.83
C GLY A 382 2.49 13.24 20.48
N ARG A 383 2.83 11.97 20.19
CA ARG A 383 2.23 10.81 20.87
C ARG A 383 2.52 10.78 22.36
N THR A 384 3.76 11.00 22.77
CA THR A 384 4.11 11.05 24.21
C THR A 384 3.33 12.12 24.96
N LEU A 385 3.22 13.32 24.38
CA LEU A 385 2.46 14.43 24.99
C LEU A 385 0.95 14.12 25.03
N THR A 386 0.41 13.57 23.95
CA THR A 386 -1.02 13.22 23.87
C THR A 386 -1.38 12.11 24.85
N SER A 387 -0.53 11.08 24.97
CA SER A 387 -0.71 10.02 25.97
C SER A 387 -0.73 10.57 27.39
N ALA A 388 0.19 11.48 27.74
CA ALA A 388 0.23 12.10 29.06
C ALA A 388 -1.06 12.90 29.37
N LEU A 389 -1.58 13.64 28.39
CA LEU A 389 -2.83 14.40 28.51
C LEU A 389 -4.05 13.49 28.64
N CYS A 390 -4.05 12.31 28.01
CA CYS A 390 -5.15 11.35 28.13
C CYS A 390 -5.11 10.54 29.43
N THR A 391 -3.95 10.37 30.06
CA THR A 391 -3.78 9.53 31.26
C THR A 391 -4.07 10.25 32.57
N HIS A 392 -4.19 11.58 32.59
CA HIS A 392 -4.56 12.28 33.83
C HIS A 392 -6.05 12.09 34.09
N PRO A 393 -6.46 11.28 35.08
CA PRO A 393 -7.84 11.29 35.51
C PRO A 393 -8.06 12.66 36.15
N VAL A 394 -9.09 13.36 35.69
CA VAL A 394 -9.59 14.55 36.38
C VAL A 394 -9.88 14.12 37.82
N THR A 395 -8.97 14.39 38.74
CA THR A 395 -9.26 14.37 40.17
C THR A 395 -10.26 15.49 40.35
N ALA A 396 -11.54 15.12 40.40
CA ALA A 396 -12.63 16.02 40.72
C ALA A 396 -12.38 16.54 42.14
N GLU A 397 -11.93 17.79 42.24
CA GLU A 397 -12.00 18.58 43.47
C GLU A 397 -13.41 19.15 43.65
#